data_AF-A0A482XCF3-F1
#
_entry.id   AF-A0A482XCF3-F1
#
_cell.length_a   1.000
_cell.length_b   1.000
_cell.length_c   1.000
_cell.angle_alpha   90.00
_cell.angle_beta   90.00
_cell.angle_gamma   90.00
#
_symmetry.space_group_name_H-M   'P 1'
#
loop_
_entity.id
_entity.type
_entity.pdbx_description
1 polymer ?
#
loop_
_entity_poly.entity_id
_entity_poly.type
_entity_poly.pdbx_seq_one_letter_code
_entity_poly.pdbx_strand_id
1 'polypeptide(L)'
;MPSEEDENEQSNLLELCITKDCLLQELRSNPSRLIILDCRSSDEFGESHIRNAVNFSIPSIMLRRLAAGKIDLTSTIKCRDLKEKIVNGYKENLFVIYSDSFITDKLFQKNSFTAGDTIHVLAKRLLKDGCRVVCLEDGFGPFRASYPEWCESCSDTATTSESERDPSGMAMPLMGLRSLRISAWRSSGNHVVRAAVNPRNLFGRQVLSVRLSLETNDVTRVWD
;
A
#
# COMPACT_ATOMS: atom_id res chain seq x y z
N MET A 1 -4.02 -18.43 -22.42
CA MET A 1 -4.68 -19.18 -21.33
C MET A 1 -3.74 -19.12 -20.14
N PRO A 2 -4.21 -18.78 -18.93
CA PRO A 2 -3.38 -18.92 -17.73
C PRO A 2 -2.88 -20.36 -17.65
N SER A 3 -1.64 -20.57 -17.24
CA SER A 3 -1.13 -21.93 -17.03
C SER A 3 -1.83 -22.52 -15.80
N GLU A 4 -2.02 -23.84 -15.74
CA GLU A 4 -2.66 -24.50 -14.58
C GLU A 4 -1.93 -24.20 -13.25
N GLU A 5 -0.64 -23.87 -13.33
CA GLU A 5 0.18 -23.40 -12.23
C GLU A 5 -0.28 -22.03 -11.69
N ASP A 6 -0.68 -21.11 -12.58
CA ASP A 6 -1.15 -19.76 -12.21
C ASP A 6 -2.50 -19.81 -11.47
N GLU A 7 -3.42 -20.68 -11.88
CA GLU A 7 -4.75 -20.82 -11.26
C GLU A 7 -4.67 -21.42 -9.85
N ASN A 8 -3.77 -22.39 -9.66
CA ASN A 8 -3.51 -22.97 -8.35
C ASN A 8 -2.85 -21.94 -7.40
N GLU A 9 -1.89 -21.14 -7.89
CA GLU A 9 -1.27 -20.09 -7.08
C GLU A 9 -2.25 -18.97 -6.67
N GLN A 10 -3.20 -18.60 -7.53
CA GLN A 10 -4.25 -17.64 -7.18
C GLN A 10 -5.23 -18.18 -6.13
N SER A 11 -5.60 -19.45 -6.24
CA SER A 11 -6.50 -20.11 -5.29
C SER A 11 -5.87 -20.19 -3.90
N ASN A 12 -4.57 -20.52 -3.82
CA ASN A 12 -3.82 -20.52 -2.57
C ASN A 12 -3.75 -19.13 -1.93
N LEU A 13 -3.72 -18.05 -2.71
CA LEU A 13 -3.66 -16.70 -2.15
C LEU A 13 -4.99 -16.22 -1.56
N LEU A 14 -6.12 -16.68 -2.11
CA LEU A 14 -7.46 -16.40 -1.56
C LEU A 14 -7.64 -16.98 -0.17
N GLU A 15 -7.10 -18.17 0.07
CA GLU A 15 -7.14 -18.82 1.37
C GLU A 15 -6.33 -18.06 2.43
N LEU A 16 -5.47 -17.13 2.01
CA LEU A 16 -4.68 -16.29 2.91
C LEU A 16 -5.36 -14.95 3.20
N CYS A 17 -6.52 -14.63 2.61
CA CYS A 17 -7.16 -13.35 2.85
C CYS A 17 -7.78 -13.28 4.26
N ILE A 18 -7.62 -12.14 4.94
CA ILE A 18 -8.28 -11.83 6.20
C ILE A 18 -9.06 -10.53 6.07
N THR A 19 -10.28 -10.52 6.61
CA THR A 19 -11.12 -9.32 6.67
C THR A 19 -10.63 -8.36 7.75
N LYS A 20 -10.98 -7.09 7.62
CA LYS A 20 -10.64 -6.07 8.64
C LYS A 20 -11.23 -6.40 10.02
N ASP A 21 -12.45 -6.94 10.08
CA ASP A 21 -13.11 -7.35 11.33
C ASP A 21 -12.39 -8.52 12.00
N CYS A 22 -11.99 -9.53 11.21
CA CYS A 22 -11.21 -10.66 11.70
C CYS A 22 -9.83 -10.21 12.22
N LEU A 23 -9.15 -9.32 11.49
CA LEU A 23 -7.88 -8.76 11.93
C LEU A 23 -8.01 -8.00 13.26
N LEU A 24 -9.09 -7.22 13.43
CA LEU A 24 -9.38 -6.53 14.68
C LEU A 24 -9.58 -7.50 15.85
N GLN A 25 -10.26 -8.62 15.62
CA GLN A 25 -10.45 -9.65 16.64
C GLN A 25 -9.10 -10.25 17.09
N GLU A 26 -8.18 -10.52 16.16
CA GLU A 26 -6.83 -10.99 16.47
C GLU A 26 -6.02 -9.94 17.25
N LEU A 27 -6.08 -8.67 16.83
CA LEU A 27 -5.45 -7.54 17.50
C LEU A 27 -5.92 -7.37 18.95
N ARG A 28 -7.21 -7.58 19.22
CA ARG A 28 -7.80 -7.52 20.56
C ARG A 28 -7.44 -8.74 21.42
N SER A 29 -7.34 -9.92 20.80
CA SER A 29 -7.16 -11.18 21.50
C SER A 29 -5.72 -11.39 21.95
N ASN A 30 -4.76 -11.27 21.03
CA ASN A 30 -3.35 -11.45 21.37
C ASN A 30 -2.41 -10.75 20.36
N PRO A 31 -2.19 -9.43 20.51
CA PRO A 31 -1.38 -8.67 19.56
C PRO A 31 0.10 -9.09 19.57
N SER A 32 0.58 -9.73 20.65
CA SER A 32 1.98 -10.20 20.74
C SER A 32 2.28 -11.38 19.80
N ARG A 33 1.24 -12.11 19.36
CA ARG A 33 1.35 -13.21 18.39
C ARG A 33 1.32 -12.75 16.94
N LEU A 34 1.17 -11.46 16.70
CA LEU A 34 1.07 -10.88 15.36
C LEU A 34 2.39 -10.22 14.96
N ILE A 35 2.79 -10.47 13.72
CA ILE A 35 3.84 -9.73 13.04
C ILE A 35 3.19 -9.04 11.83
N ILE A 36 2.96 -7.74 11.94
CA ILE A 36 2.21 -6.98 10.94
C ILE A 36 3.18 -6.24 10.03
N LEU A 37 3.10 -6.49 8.73
CA LEU A 37 3.96 -5.90 7.69
C LEU A 37 3.13 -4.94 6.81
N ASP A 38 3.50 -3.66 6.85
CA ASP A 38 2.98 -2.61 5.97
C ASP A 38 3.86 -2.51 4.73
N CYS A 39 3.34 -2.94 3.59
CA CYS A 39 4.06 -2.96 2.30
C CYS A 39 3.93 -1.66 1.50
N ARG A 40 3.36 -0.60 2.07
CA ARG A 40 3.27 0.72 1.43
C ARG A 40 4.60 1.46 1.46
N SER A 41 4.66 2.61 0.79
CA SER A 41 5.84 3.47 0.84
C SER A 41 6.13 3.90 2.28
N SER A 42 7.41 4.19 2.57
CA SER A 42 7.78 4.68 3.91
C SER A 42 7.11 6.02 4.25
N ASP A 43 6.77 6.84 3.25
CA ASP A 43 6.03 8.08 3.45
C ASP A 43 4.60 7.80 3.92
N GLU A 44 3.87 6.92 3.23
CA GLU A 44 2.50 6.51 3.61
C GLU A 44 2.44 5.85 4.99
N PHE A 45 3.43 5.02 5.31
CA PHE A 45 3.58 4.44 6.65
C PHE A 45 3.82 5.52 7.71
N GLY A 46 4.68 6.49 7.42
CA GLY A 46 4.99 7.60 8.33
C GLY A 46 3.79 8.50 8.62
N GLU A 47 2.87 8.65 7.66
CA GLU A 47 1.63 9.39 7.86
C GLU A 47 0.68 8.68 8.81
N SER A 48 0.37 7.41 8.54
CA SER A 48 -0.45 6.57 9.40
C SER A 48 -0.31 5.09 9.05
N HIS A 49 -0.32 4.20 10.05
CA HIS A 49 -0.22 2.75 9.86
C HIS A 49 -0.94 2.00 10.99
N ILE A 50 -1.18 0.69 10.84
CA ILE A 50 -1.77 -0.15 11.92
C ILE A 50 -0.80 -0.21 13.10
N ARG A 51 -1.31 -0.15 14.33
CA ARG A 51 -0.50 -0.24 15.55
C ARG A 51 0.46 -1.42 15.54
N ASN A 52 1.69 -1.18 16.00
CA ASN A 52 2.76 -2.18 16.01
C ASN A 52 3.13 -2.77 14.65
N ALA A 53 2.63 -2.21 13.53
CA ALA A 53 3.02 -2.61 12.20
C ALA A 53 4.42 -2.11 11.86
N VAL A 54 4.98 -2.77 10.86
CA VAL A 54 6.36 -2.61 10.45
C VAL A 54 6.38 -2.22 8.99
N ASN A 55 7.00 -1.08 8.68
CA ASN A 55 7.20 -0.74 7.28
C ASN A 55 8.16 -1.73 6.61
N PHE A 56 7.66 -2.36 5.56
CA PHE A 56 8.41 -3.19 4.64
C PHE A 56 8.38 -2.57 3.24
N SER A 57 9.02 -1.41 3.11
CA SER A 57 9.24 -0.81 1.79
C SER A 57 10.51 -1.37 1.17
N ILE A 58 10.35 -2.29 0.20
CA ILE A 58 11.46 -2.97 -0.48
C ILE A 58 11.62 -2.47 -1.92
N PRO A 59 12.79 -1.97 -2.31
CA PRO A 59 13.06 -1.61 -3.71
C PRO A 59 12.85 -2.82 -4.65
N SER A 60 12.32 -2.58 -5.85
CA SER A 60 11.97 -3.64 -6.81
C SER A 60 13.12 -4.61 -7.14
N ILE A 61 14.36 -4.12 -7.16
CA ILE A 61 15.55 -4.94 -7.35
C ILE A 61 15.78 -5.92 -6.19
N MET A 62 15.54 -5.50 -4.95
CA MET A 62 15.65 -6.36 -3.77
C MET A 62 14.49 -7.35 -3.73
N LEU A 63 13.28 -6.90 -4.08
CA LEU A 63 12.10 -7.77 -4.17
C LEU A 63 12.32 -8.92 -5.16
N ARG A 64 12.86 -8.62 -6.35
CA ARG A 64 13.20 -9.65 -7.35
C ARG A 64 14.22 -10.66 -6.83
N ARG A 65 15.24 -10.20 -6.08
CA ARG A 65 16.22 -11.11 -5.46
C ARG A 65 15.59 -11.98 -4.37
N LEU A 66 14.64 -11.44 -3.61
CA LEU A 66 13.90 -12.17 -2.57
C LEU A 66 13.02 -13.24 -3.21
N ALA A 67 12.27 -12.89 -4.27
CA ALA A 67 11.45 -13.82 -5.04
C ALA A 67 12.29 -14.97 -5.64
N ALA A 68 13.49 -14.66 -6.15
CA ALA A 68 14.42 -15.65 -6.67
C ALA A 68 15.14 -16.48 -5.58
N GLY A 69 14.89 -16.23 -4.30
CA GLY A 69 15.56 -16.92 -3.19
C GLY A 69 17.04 -16.57 -3.03
N LYS A 70 17.53 -15.49 -3.66
CA LYS A 70 18.93 -15.05 -3.60
C LYS A 70 19.27 -14.26 -2.35
N ILE A 71 18.26 -13.82 -1.61
CA ILE A 71 18.37 -13.14 -0.32
C ILE A 71 17.24 -13.62 0.59
N ASP A 72 17.43 -13.45 1.90
CA ASP A 72 16.45 -13.83 2.92
C ASP A 72 15.67 -12.62 3.43
N LEU A 73 14.46 -12.84 3.93
CA LEU A 73 13.62 -11.76 4.48
C LEU A 73 14.31 -11.01 5.63
N THR A 74 15.02 -11.72 6.51
CA THR A 74 15.76 -11.13 7.64
C THR A 74 16.95 -10.27 7.20
N SER A 75 17.42 -10.43 5.97
CA SER A 75 18.52 -9.63 5.40
C SER A 75 18.04 -8.27 4.87
N THR A 76 16.75 -8.12 4.56
CA THR A 76 16.18 -6.87 4.05
C THR A 76 15.74 -5.93 5.17
N ILE A 77 15.65 -6.44 6.40
CA ILE A 77 15.22 -5.69 7.58
C ILE A 77 16.43 -5.02 8.24
N LYS A 78 16.43 -3.68 8.27
CA LYS A 78 17.51 -2.87 8.85
C LYS A 78 17.36 -2.63 10.35
N CYS A 79 16.14 -2.54 10.86
CA CYS A 79 15.88 -2.31 12.28
C CYS A 79 16.19 -3.57 13.08
N ARG A 80 17.08 -3.45 14.08
CA ARG A 80 17.57 -4.58 14.88
C ARG A 80 16.46 -5.17 15.74
N ASP A 81 15.74 -4.34 16.49
CA ASP A 81 14.70 -4.81 17.43
C ASP A 81 13.58 -5.53 16.69
N LEU A 82 13.23 -5.00 15.52
CA LEU A 82 12.30 -5.62 14.61
C LEU A 82 12.81 -6.96 14.08
N LYS A 83 14.08 -7.00 13.66
CA LYS A 83 14.70 -8.23 13.17
C LYS A 83 14.68 -9.31 14.25
N GLU A 84 14.98 -8.95 15.50
CA GLU A 84 14.89 -9.86 16.65
C GLU A 84 13.45 -10.32 16.89
N LYS A 85 12.45 -9.43 16.82
CA LYS A 85 11.02 -9.80 16.94
C LYS A 85 10.60 -10.80 15.85
N ILE A 86 11.04 -10.58 14.61
CA ILE A 86 10.75 -11.47 13.49
C ILE A 86 11.47 -12.80 13.62
N VAL A 87 12.74 -12.81 14.04
CA VAL A 87 13.53 -14.05 14.22
C VAL A 87 13.01 -14.89 15.38
N ASN A 88 12.66 -14.26 16.50
CA ASN A 88 12.17 -14.97 17.69
C ASN A 88 10.73 -15.46 17.52
N GLY A 89 9.90 -14.72 16.77
CA GLY A 89 8.53 -15.11 16.43
C GLY A 89 8.41 -15.88 15.13
N TYR A 90 9.52 -16.24 14.48
CA TYR A 90 9.52 -16.88 13.17
C TYR A 90 8.86 -18.26 13.29
N LYS A 91 7.82 -18.53 12.50
CA LYS A 91 6.96 -19.74 12.52
C LYS A 91 5.96 -19.87 13.68
N GLU A 92 6.18 -19.24 14.81
CA GLU A 92 5.23 -19.27 15.94
C GLU A 92 4.10 -18.24 15.78
N ASN A 93 4.45 -17.07 15.25
CA ASN A 93 3.54 -15.95 15.09
C ASN A 93 2.82 -15.97 13.74
N LEU A 94 1.68 -15.29 13.70
CA LEU A 94 0.92 -15.04 12.48
C LEU A 94 1.46 -13.77 11.81
N PHE A 95 1.92 -13.91 10.57
CA PHE A 95 2.28 -12.78 9.73
C PHE A 95 1.02 -12.20 9.09
N VAL A 96 0.80 -10.91 9.27
CA VAL A 96 -0.29 -10.16 8.62
C VAL A 96 0.35 -9.17 7.64
N ILE A 97 0.01 -9.26 6.37
CA ILE A 97 0.58 -8.41 5.31
C ILE A 97 -0.52 -7.50 4.76
N TYR A 98 -0.24 -6.21 4.60
CA TYR A 98 -1.18 -5.30 3.97
C TYR A 98 -0.51 -4.25 3.09
N SER A 99 -1.29 -3.66 2.18
CA SER A 99 -0.94 -2.47 1.39
C SER A 99 -2.18 -1.59 1.22
N ASP A 100 -2.17 -0.59 0.33
CA ASP A 100 -3.38 0.13 -0.07
C ASP A 100 -4.16 -0.54 -1.22
N SER A 101 -3.68 -1.68 -1.73
CA SER A 101 -4.38 -2.42 -2.78
C SER A 101 -5.45 -3.35 -2.22
N PHE A 102 -6.59 -3.40 -2.92
CA PHE A 102 -7.62 -4.43 -2.74
C PHE A 102 -7.14 -5.73 -3.39
N ILE A 103 -6.83 -6.73 -2.56
CA ILE A 103 -6.28 -8.02 -3.00
C ILE A 103 -7.32 -8.79 -3.83
N THR A 104 -8.58 -8.73 -3.38
CA THR A 104 -9.73 -9.32 -4.06
C THR A 104 -9.88 -8.78 -5.48
N ASP A 105 -9.86 -7.45 -5.66
CA ASP A 105 -9.96 -6.83 -6.98
C ASP A 105 -8.83 -7.23 -7.93
N LYS A 106 -7.57 -7.28 -7.44
CA LYS A 106 -6.43 -7.74 -8.24
C LYS A 106 -6.61 -9.17 -8.72
N LEU A 107 -7.21 -10.02 -7.89
CA LEU A 107 -7.44 -11.40 -8.22
C LEU A 107 -8.58 -11.58 -9.23
N PHE A 108 -9.70 -10.86 -9.05
CA PHE A 108 -10.87 -10.91 -9.94
C PHE A 108 -10.61 -10.29 -11.31
N GLN A 109 -9.77 -9.26 -11.40
CA GLN A 109 -9.48 -8.60 -12.67
C GLN A 109 -8.51 -9.38 -13.58
N LYS A 110 -8.02 -10.57 -13.18
CA LYS A 110 -6.96 -11.32 -13.87
C LYS A 110 -5.73 -10.47 -14.22
N ASN A 111 -5.56 -9.30 -13.58
CA ASN A 111 -4.31 -8.56 -13.56
C ASN A 111 -3.40 -9.34 -12.61
N SER A 112 -2.84 -10.42 -13.16
CA SER A 112 -1.96 -11.39 -12.52
C SER A 112 -1.06 -10.69 -11.52
N PHE A 113 -1.01 -11.22 -10.29
CA PHE A 113 0.00 -10.87 -9.31
C PHE A 113 1.36 -11.05 -9.97
N THR A 114 1.87 -9.97 -10.55
CA THR A 114 3.14 -10.04 -11.26
C THR A 114 4.23 -10.37 -10.25
N ALA A 115 5.34 -10.97 -10.70
CA ALA A 115 6.51 -11.23 -9.86
C ALA A 115 7.13 -9.98 -9.17
N GLY A 116 6.56 -8.79 -9.40
CA GLY A 116 6.89 -7.53 -8.73
C GLY A 116 5.89 -7.08 -7.67
N ASP A 117 4.81 -7.82 -7.39
CA ASP A 117 3.90 -7.47 -6.30
C ASP A 117 4.48 -7.94 -4.95
N THR A 118 4.76 -6.96 -4.08
CA THR A 118 5.37 -7.17 -2.77
C THR A 118 4.58 -8.13 -1.91
N ILE A 119 3.24 -8.05 -1.92
CA ILE A 119 2.39 -8.91 -1.09
C ILE A 119 2.56 -10.37 -1.52
N HIS A 120 2.46 -10.64 -2.82
CA HIS A 120 2.59 -11.99 -3.35
C HIS A 120 3.96 -12.61 -3.08
N VAL A 121 5.03 -11.86 -3.36
CA VAL A 121 6.40 -12.33 -3.14
C VAL A 121 6.65 -12.62 -1.66
N LEU A 122 6.17 -11.77 -0.76
CA LEU A 122 6.32 -11.98 0.68
C LEU A 122 5.51 -13.16 1.18
N ALA A 123 4.23 -13.27 0.80
CA ALA A 123 3.37 -14.37 1.21
C ALA A 123 3.96 -15.71 0.76
N LYS A 124 4.35 -15.82 -0.52
CA LYS A 124 4.98 -17.03 -1.07
C LYS A 124 6.28 -17.36 -0.34
N ARG A 125 7.12 -16.36 -0.05
CA ARG A 125 8.38 -16.60 0.65
C ARG A 125 8.17 -17.07 2.09
N LEU A 126 7.29 -16.41 2.83
CA LEU A 126 6.99 -16.75 4.22
C LEU A 126 6.34 -18.14 4.34
N LEU A 127 5.42 -18.49 3.42
CA LEU A 127 4.85 -19.84 3.35
C LEU A 127 5.90 -20.90 3.07
N LYS A 128 6.81 -20.64 2.10
CA LYS A 128 7.94 -21.55 1.81
C LYS A 128 8.84 -21.73 3.02
N ASP A 129 9.02 -20.69 3.82
CA ASP A 129 9.79 -20.72 5.05
C ASP A 129 9.01 -21.36 6.22
N GLY A 130 7.76 -21.81 6.01
CA GLY A 130 6.92 -22.51 6.98
C GLY A 130 6.17 -21.60 7.95
N CYS A 131 6.03 -20.32 7.63
CA CYS A 131 5.32 -19.35 8.46
C CYS A 131 3.81 -19.37 8.19
N ARG A 132 3.02 -19.01 9.19
CA ARG A 132 1.59 -18.72 9.03
C ARG A 132 1.43 -17.30 8.50
N VAL A 133 0.69 -17.13 7.42
CA VAL A 133 0.55 -15.83 6.73
C VAL A 133 -0.91 -15.58 6.40
N VAL A 134 -1.33 -14.33 6.58
CA VAL A 134 -2.58 -13.80 6.03
C VAL A 134 -2.35 -12.41 5.44
N CYS A 135 -3.19 -12.03 4.48
CA CYS A 135 -3.14 -10.74 3.80
C CYS A 135 -4.47 -9.99 3.98
N LEU A 136 -4.41 -8.71 4.35
CA LEU A 136 -5.61 -7.89 4.54
C LEU A 136 -6.29 -7.64 3.19
N GLU A 137 -7.55 -8.06 3.08
CA GLU A 137 -8.28 -8.12 1.79
C GLU A 137 -8.50 -6.74 1.16
N ASP A 138 -8.92 -5.77 1.96
CA ASP A 138 -9.39 -4.45 1.53
C ASP A 138 -8.30 -3.37 1.62
N GLY A 139 -7.09 -3.77 2.03
CA GLY A 139 -5.99 -2.84 2.28
C GLY A 139 -6.20 -1.92 3.50
N PHE A 140 -5.28 -0.95 3.65
CA PHE A 140 -5.21 -0.13 4.86
C PHE A 140 -6.31 0.92 4.97
N GLY A 141 -6.69 1.59 3.86
CA GLY A 141 -7.70 2.65 3.87
C GLY A 141 -9.02 2.26 4.56
N PRO A 142 -9.69 1.17 4.13
CA PRO A 142 -10.91 0.67 4.75
C PRO A 142 -10.74 0.24 6.21
N PHE A 143 -9.60 -0.36 6.55
CA PHE A 143 -9.28 -0.70 7.96
C PHE A 143 -9.21 0.56 8.82
N ARG A 144 -8.45 1.57 8.38
CA ARG A 144 -8.31 2.86 9.08
C ARG A 144 -9.64 3.59 9.23
N ALA A 145 -10.49 3.55 8.20
CA ALA A 145 -11.80 4.19 8.25
C ALA A 145 -12.73 3.54 9.28
N SER A 146 -12.63 2.23 9.47
CA SER A 146 -13.45 1.48 10.44
C SER A 146 -12.87 1.47 11.85
N TYR A 147 -11.53 1.42 11.99
CA TYR A 147 -10.84 1.29 13.28
C TYR A 147 -9.67 2.29 13.39
N PRO A 148 -9.94 3.60 13.36
CA PRO A 148 -8.89 4.62 13.46
C PRO A 148 -8.11 4.53 14.78
N GLU A 149 -8.74 4.03 15.86
CA GLU A 149 -8.11 3.83 17.16
C GLU A 149 -7.09 2.69 17.17
N TRP A 150 -7.02 1.87 16.13
CA TRP A 150 -6.00 0.84 15.95
C TRP A 150 -4.89 1.26 14.98
N CYS A 151 -4.86 2.54 14.60
CA CYS A 151 -3.81 3.11 13.79
C CYS A 151 -2.93 4.05 14.64
N GLU A 152 -1.66 4.18 14.24
CA GLU A 152 -0.73 5.18 14.74
C GLU A 152 -0.56 6.24 13.65
N SER A 153 -0.48 7.51 14.04
CA SER A 153 -0.15 8.61 13.13
C SER A 153 0.97 9.44 13.74
N CYS A 154 1.86 10.01 12.92
CA CYS A 154 2.99 10.83 13.39
C CYS A 154 2.56 12.00 14.30
N SER A 155 1.30 12.46 14.19
CA SER A 155 0.73 13.50 15.05
C SER A 155 0.54 13.12 16.52
N ASP A 156 0.49 11.83 16.86
CA ASP A 156 0.07 11.38 18.19
C ASP A 156 1.22 11.31 19.20
N THR A 157 2.46 11.51 18.74
CA THR A 157 3.67 11.46 19.60
C THR A 157 3.95 12.76 20.35
N ALA A 158 3.12 13.80 20.20
CA ALA A 158 3.34 15.11 20.82
C ALA A 158 2.48 15.40 22.07
N THR A 159 1.63 14.48 22.54
CA THR A 159 0.66 14.79 23.63
C THR A 159 0.72 13.90 24.87
N THR A 160 1.65 12.95 24.98
CA THR A 160 1.78 12.11 26.20
C THR A 160 3.23 11.83 26.53
N SER A 161 3.97 12.83 27.03
CA SER A 161 5.12 12.61 27.93
C SER A 161 5.69 13.88 28.57
N GLU A 162 4.87 14.86 28.98
CA GLU A 162 5.34 15.90 29.92
C GLU A 162 4.25 16.27 30.91
N SER A 163 4.01 15.39 31.88
CA SER A 163 3.47 15.78 33.18
C SER A 163 4.65 16.03 34.12
N GLU A 164 4.66 17.26 34.65
CA GLU A 164 5.43 17.77 35.81
C GLU A 164 6.69 18.63 35.52
N ARG A 165 6.47 19.91 35.16
CA ARG A 165 6.61 21.08 36.07
C ARG A 165 6.78 22.38 35.27
N ASP A 166 5.80 23.31 35.35
CA ASP A 166 5.96 24.73 35.74
C ASP A 166 4.64 25.51 35.50
N PRO A 167 4.07 26.26 36.47
CA PRO A 167 2.86 27.04 36.25
C PRO A 167 3.19 28.54 36.07
N SER A 168 3.64 28.96 34.89
CA SER A 168 3.41 30.33 34.41
C SER A 168 3.91 30.51 32.97
N GLY A 169 3.10 31.13 32.11
CA GLY A 169 3.58 31.65 30.82
C GLY A 169 2.92 31.05 29.58
N MET A 170 1.66 31.40 29.38
CA MET A 170 1.02 31.69 28.08
C MET A 170 1.82 31.30 26.82
N ALA A 171 1.45 30.17 26.19
CA ALA A 171 1.79 29.88 24.80
C ALA A 171 0.58 29.30 24.08
N MET A 172 -0.13 30.16 23.35
CA MET A 172 -1.11 29.75 22.35
C MET A 172 -0.36 28.99 21.24
N PRO A 173 -0.84 27.83 20.76
CA PRO A 173 -0.22 27.19 19.60
C PRO A 173 -0.53 28.06 18.37
N LEU A 174 0.50 28.67 17.76
CA LEU A 174 0.36 29.27 16.44
C LEU A 174 -0.07 28.19 15.44
N MET A 175 -1.33 28.26 15.02
CA MET A 175 -1.81 27.56 13.83
C MET A 175 -1.20 28.21 12.60
N GLY A 176 -0.23 27.55 11.97
CA GLY A 176 0.25 27.94 10.65
C GLY A 176 1.73 27.65 10.44
N LEU A 177 2.06 27.12 9.26
CA LEU A 177 3.42 26.94 8.69
C LEU A 177 4.16 25.61 8.93
N ARG A 178 3.47 24.48 9.09
CA ARG A 178 4.14 23.16 9.04
C ARG A 178 4.13 22.45 7.67
N SER A 179 3.69 23.13 6.60
CA SER A 179 3.73 22.60 5.22
C SER A 179 4.62 23.41 4.27
N LEU A 180 5.68 24.07 4.76
CA LEU A 180 6.64 24.69 3.86
C LEU A 180 7.75 23.70 3.47
N ARG A 181 7.54 23.00 2.35
CA ARG A 181 8.62 22.30 1.63
C ARG A 181 9.29 23.31 0.69
N ILE A 182 10.45 23.83 1.07
CA ILE A 182 11.28 24.65 0.17
C ILE A 182 12.14 23.70 -0.67
N SER A 183 11.80 23.51 -1.94
CA SER A 183 12.70 22.88 -2.91
C SER A 183 13.77 23.88 -3.32
N ALA A 184 15.01 23.64 -2.89
CA ALA A 184 16.16 24.42 -3.32
C ALA A 184 16.52 24.07 -4.77
N TRP A 185 16.09 24.90 -5.73
CA TRP A 185 16.63 24.85 -7.10
C TRP A 185 18.07 25.36 -7.08
N ARG A 186 19.04 24.47 -7.30
CA ARG A 186 20.44 24.86 -7.46
C ARG A 186 20.62 25.54 -8.82
N SER A 187 20.97 26.83 -8.77
CA SER A 187 21.41 27.61 -9.91
C SER A 187 22.73 27.07 -10.46
N SER A 188 22.81 26.85 -11.77
CA SER A 188 24.05 26.88 -12.53
C SER A 188 23.74 27.23 -13.98
N GLY A 189 24.11 28.45 -14.37
CA GLY A 189 24.67 28.74 -15.68
C GLY A 189 23.72 29.03 -16.84
N ASN A 190 23.44 30.32 -17.05
CA ASN A 190 23.39 31.04 -18.32
C ASN A 190 22.85 30.32 -19.57
N HIS A 191 21.64 30.69 -20.00
CA HIS A 191 21.41 31.05 -21.40
C HIS A 191 20.33 32.13 -21.51
N VAL A 192 20.76 33.27 -22.04
CA VAL A 192 19.91 34.40 -22.44
C VAL A 192 19.12 33.99 -23.68
N VAL A 193 17.79 33.95 -23.61
CA VAL A 193 16.96 34.17 -24.81
C VAL A 193 15.70 34.94 -24.44
N ARG A 194 15.52 36.05 -25.17
CA ARG A 194 14.48 37.06 -25.03
C ARG A 194 13.07 36.52 -25.32
N ALA A 195 12.10 37.15 -24.67
CA ALA A 195 10.69 37.11 -25.03
C ALA A 195 10.46 37.63 -26.46
N ALA A 196 9.59 36.94 -27.20
CA ALA A 196 8.93 37.48 -28.39
C ALA A 196 7.48 37.00 -28.42
N VAL A 197 6.58 37.97 -28.29
CA VAL A 197 5.16 37.86 -28.62
C VAL A 197 5.03 38.17 -30.12
N ASN A 198 4.33 37.34 -30.89
CA ASN A 198 3.41 37.84 -31.93
C ASN A 198 2.42 36.74 -32.40
N PRO A 199 1.16 37.10 -32.71
CA PRO A 199 0.09 36.20 -33.13
C PRO A 199 0.04 36.06 -34.66
N ARG A 200 -0.65 35.02 -35.14
CA ARG A 200 -1.56 34.99 -36.32
C ARG A 200 -1.62 33.59 -36.97
N ASN A 201 -2.81 33.29 -37.51
CA ASN A 201 -3.24 32.17 -38.36
C ASN A 201 -3.90 31.03 -37.57
N LEU A 202 -5.24 30.96 -37.41
CA LEU A 202 -6.38 31.15 -38.32
C LEU A 202 -6.53 30.00 -39.33
N PHE A 203 -7.68 29.32 -39.25
CA PHE A 203 -8.26 28.27 -40.10
C PHE A 203 -7.68 26.85 -39.97
N GLY A 204 -8.44 25.78 -39.78
CA GLY A 204 -9.90 25.60 -39.71
C GLY A 204 -10.27 24.10 -39.76
N ARG A 205 -11.51 23.79 -39.36
CA ARG A 205 -12.27 22.52 -39.57
C ARG A 205 -11.67 21.27 -38.87
N GLN A 206 -12.43 20.30 -38.36
CA GLN A 206 -13.80 19.88 -38.60
C GLN A 206 -14.31 19.05 -37.40
N VAL A 207 -15.61 19.13 -37.17
CA VAL A 207 -16.42 18.39 -36.20
C VAL A 207 -16.49 16.91 -36.56
N LEU A 208 -16.40 16.00 -35.58
CA LEU A 208 -17.08 14.70 -35.66
C LEU A 208 -17.53 14.22 -34.27
N SER A 209 -18.84 14.31 -34.09
CA SER A 209 -19.65 13.64 -33.09
C SER A 209 -19.79 12.17 -33.48
N VAL A 210 -19.61 11.25 -32.54
CA VAL A 210 -19.99 9.84 -32.72
C VAL A 210 -21.15 9.55 -31.78
N ARG A 211 -22.28 9.26 -32.41
CA ARG A 211 -23.60 8.99 -31.84
C ARG A 211 -23.73 7.49 -31.61
N LEU A 212 -24.28 7.10 -30.47
CA LEU A 212 -24.77 5.75 -30.20
C LEU A 212 -25.87 5.37 -31.21
N SER A 213 -25.79 4.16 -31.77
CA SER A 213 -26.92 3.47 -32.36
C SER A 213 -27.12 2.13 -31.65
N LEU A 214 -28.26 2.04 -30.96
CA LEU A 214 -28.96 0.80 -30.64
C LEU A 214 -29.66 0.36 -31.92
N GLU A 215 -29.44 -0.88 -32.37
CA GLU A 215 -30.28 -1.50 -33.38
C GLU A 215 -30.89 -2.77 -32.81
N THR A 216 -32.21 -2.70 -32.69
CA THR A 216 -33.17 -3.74 -32.38
C THR A 216 -33.26 -4.74 -33.53
N ASN A 217 -33.13 -6.03 -33.26
CA ASN A 217 -33.59 -7.08 -34.17
C ASN A 217 -34.88 -7.67 -33.64
N ASP A 218 -35.99 -7.24 -34.25
CA ASP A 218 -37.30 -7.85 -34.19
C ASP A 218 -37.51 -8.57 -35.53
N VAL A 219 -37.54 -9.90 -35.52
CA VAL A 219 -38.11 -10.70 -36.61
C VAL A 219 -39.09 -11.66 -35.99
N THR A 220 -40.34 -11.25 -36.09
CA THR A 220 -41.57 -12.00 -35.85
C THR A 220 -41.71 -13.22 -36.78
N ARG A 221 -42.17 -14.35 -36.19
CA ARG A 221 -43.32 -15.19 -36.60
C ARG A 221 -43.33 -15.88 -37.99
N VAL A 222 -43.90 -17.06 -38.25
CA VAL A 222 -44.51 -18.21 -37.52
C VAL A 222 -45.23 -19.10 -38.59
N TRP A 223 -45.45 -20.41 -38.31
CA TRP A 223 -46.14 -21.50 -39.11
C TRP A 223 -45.44 -21.93 -40.42
N ASP A 224 -45.27 -23.20 -40.81
CA ASP A 224 -45.91 -24.50 -40.53
C ASP A 224 -44.90 -25.61 -40.15
#